data_AF-A0A2V8GAW1-F1
#
_entry.id   AF-A0A2V8GAW1-F1
#
_cell.length_a   1.000
_cell.length_b   1.000
_cell.length_c   1.000
_cell.angle_alpha   90.00
_cell.angle_beta   90.00
_cell.angle_gamma   90.00
#
_symmetry.space_group_name_H-M   'P 1'
#
loop_
_entity.id
_entity.type
_entity.pdbx_description
1 polymer ?
#
loop_
_entity_poly.entity_id
_entity_poly.type
_entity_poly.pdbx_seq_one_letter_code
_entity_poly.pdbx_strand_id
1 'polypeptide(L)' 'MRDAAPDLTLVIACYNEAEHLEASVARLLGVCDLLRLDYEVIFVDDASRDETQRL' A
#
# COMPACT_ATOMS: atom_id res chain seq x y z
N MET A 1 -7.89 24.41 4.46
CA MET A 1 -8.51 23.76 3.29
C MET A 1 -8.43 22.27 3.57
N ARG A 2 -9.55 21.53 3.50
CA ARG A 2 -9.46 20.06 3.40
C ARG A 2 -8.97 19.79 1.99
N ASP A 3 -7.88 19.04 1.83
CA ASP A 3 -7.49 18.53 0.53
C ASP A 3 -8.68 17.74 -0.06
N ALA A 4 -8.85 17.78 -1.38
CA ALA A 4 -9.87 16.99 -2.04
C ALA A 4 -9.64 15.51 -1.68
N ALA A 5 -10.72 14.76 -1.45
CA ALA A 5 -10.59 13.33 -1.14
C ALA A 5 -9.95 12.60 -2.34
N PRO A 6 -9.09 11.60 -2.10
CA PRO A 6 -8.44 10.85 -3.18
C PRO A 6 -9.49 10.12 -4.03
N ASP A 7 -9.16 9.88 -5.30
CA ASP A 7 -10.00 9.09 -6.20
C ASP A 7 -10.07 7.61 -5.76
N LEU A 8 -9.00 7.14 -5.11
CA LEU A 8 -8.86 5.76 -4.65
C LEU A 8 -8.11 5.67 -3.32
N THR A 9 -8.68 4.92 -2.38
CA THR A 9 -8.00 4.50 -1.14
C THR A 9 -7.77 2.99 -1.21
N LEU A 10 -6.50 2.55 -1.24
CA LEU A 10 -6.14 1.15 -1.13
C LEU A 10 -5.82 0.80 0.32
N VAL A 11 -6.54 -0.16 0.89
CA VAL A 11 -6.23 -0.71 2.22
C VAL A 11 -5.69 -2.13 2.06
N ILE A 12 -4.46 -2.36 2.49
CA ILE A 12 -3.75 -3.62 2.29
C ILE A 12 -3.39 -4.18 3.67
N ALA A 13 -3.98 -5.32 4.03
CA ALA A 13 -3.57 -6.09 5.19
C ALA A 13 -2.29 -6.87 4.87
N CYS A 14 -1.32 -6.83 5.76
CA CYS A 14 -0.02 -7.48 5.60
C CYS A 14 0.20 -8.45 6.76
N TYR A 15 0.45 -9.73 6.46
CA TYR A 15 0.81 -10.74 7.46
C TYR A 15 1.94 -11.61 6.93
N ASN A 16 3.13 -11.47 7.51
CA ASN A 16 4.35 -12.18 7.10
C ASN A 16 4.72 -12.02 5.61
N GLU A 17 4.69 -10.78 5.12
CA GLU A 17 4.94 -10.41 3.73
C GLU A 17 6.36 -9.86 3.50
N ALA A 18 7.31 -10.03 4.43
CA ALA A 18 8.63 -9.40 4.36
C ALA A 18 9.40 -9.68 3.04
N GLU A 19 9.15 -10.84 2.41
CA GLU A 19 9.80 -11.20 1.14
C GLU A 19 9.12 -10.59 -0.10
N HIS A 20 7.85 -10.19 -0.01
CA HIS A 20 7.03 -9.86 -1.18
C HIS A 20 6.47 -8.44 -1.15
N LEU A 21 6.46 -7.77 0.00
CA LEU A 21 5.75 -6.50 0.20
C LEU A 21 6.23 -5.43 -0.78
N GLU A 22 7.53 -5.14 -0.82
CA GLU A 22 8.08 -4.07 -1.69
C GLU A 22 7.78 -4.32 -3.17
N ALA A 23 8.00 -5.55 -3.66
CA ALA A 23 7.78 -5.89 -5.07
C ALA A 23 6.29 -5.84 -5.46
N SER A 24 5.41 -6.21 -4.54
CA SER A 24 3.96 -6.15 -4.73
C SER A 24 3.45 -4.71 -4.72
N VAL A 25 3.91 -3.92 -3.76
CA VAL A 25 3.59 -2.49 -3.64
C VAL A 25 4.07 -1.71 -4.87
N ALA A 26 5.32 -1.89 -5.29
CA ALA A 26 5.86 -1.21 -6.47
C ALA A 26 5.01 -1.46 -7.73
N ARG A 27 4.51 -2.70 -7.90
CA ARG A 27 3.64 -3.05 -9.02
C ARG A 27 2.26 -2.40 -8.92
N LEU A 28 1.68 -2.34 -7.72
CA LEU A 28 0.39 -1.68 -7.47
C LEU A 28 0.49 -0.17 -7.72
N LEU A 29 1.52 0.49 -7.18
CA LEU A 29 1.77 1.91 -7.38
C LEU A 29 1.95 2.22 -8.86
N GLY A 30 2.73 1.41 -9.58
CA GLY A 30 2.90 1.57 -11.03
C GLY A 30 1.59 1.51 -11.82
N VAL A 31 0.62 0.70 -11.41
CA VAL A 31 -0.71 0.68 -12.04
C VAL A 31 -1.50 1.95 -11.70
N CYS A 32 -1.47 2.39 -10.44
CA CYS A 32 -2.17 3.61 -10.04
C CYS A 32 -1.62 4.85 -10.76
N ASP A 33 -0.30 4.93 -10.95
CA ASP A 33 0.37 5.98 -11.70
C ASP A 33 -0.04 5.98 -13.19
N LEU A 34 -0.14 4.80 -13.81
CA LEU A 34 -0.62 4.66 -15.20
C LEU A 34 -2.07 5.13 -15.36
N LEU A 35 -2.90 4.91 -14.34
CA LEU A 35 -4.29 5.34 -14.31
C LEU A 35 -4.46 6.84 -13.97
N ARG A 36 -3.39 7.51 -13.53
CA ARG A 36 -3.37 8.93 -13.13
C ARG A 36 -4.41 9.26 -12.04
N LEU A 37 -4.63 8.32 -11.12
CA LEU A 37 -5.48 8.53 -9.96
C LEU A 37 -4.73 9.37 -8.91
N ASP A 38 -5.44 10.22 -8.19
CA ASP A 38 -4.98 10.65 -6.88
C ASP A 38 -5.33 9.54 -5.89
N TYR A 39 -4.33 8.94 -5.23
CA TYR A 39 -4.54 7.76 -4.41
C TYR A 39 -3.77 7.80 -3.10
N GLU A 40 -4.35 7.16 -2.10
CA GLU A 40 -3.68 6.85 -0.84
C GLU A 40 -3.58 5.34 -0.64
N VAL A 41 -2.52 4.91 0.04
CA VAL A 41 -2.33 3.50 0.40
C VAL A 41 -2.16 3.41 1.91
N ILE A 42 -2.97 2.56 2.54
CA ILE A 42 -2.94 2.28 3.97
C ILE A 42 -2.52 0.83 4.15
N PHE A 43 -1.33 0.62 4.71
CA PHE A 43 -0.88 -0.70 5.13
C PHE A 43 -1.32 -0.97 6.55
N VAL A 44 -1.88 -2.16 6.78
CA VAL A 44 -2.28 -2.64 8.10
C VAL A 44 -1.49 -3.90 8.39
N ASP A 45 -0.51 -3.82 9.28
CA ASP A 45 0.15 -5.00 9.80
C ASP A 45 -0.83 -5.81 10.66
N ASP A 46 -1.10 -7.05 10.25
CA ASP A 46 -2.01 -7.98 10.93
C ASP A 46 -1.24 -8.88 11.92
N ALA A 47 -0.49 -8.22 12.82
CA ALA A 47 0.35 -8.88 13.82
C ALA A 47 1.38 -9.84 13.21
N SER A 48 2.14 -9.36 12.22
CA SER A 48 3.22 -10.13 11.59
C SER A 48 4.25 -10.58 12.62
N ARG A 49 4.85 -11.73 12.37
CA ARG A 49 5.90 -12.34 13.21
C ARG A 49 7.28 -12.30 12.58
N ASP A 50 7.37 -11.75 11.38
CA ASP A 50 8.60 -11.50 10.65
C ASP A 50 8.89 -9.99 10.59
N GLU A 51 9.77 -9.60 9.67
CA GLU A 51 10.22 -8.23 9.52
C GLU A 51 9.26 -7.35 8.68
N THR A 52 8.03 -7.81 8.36
CA THR A 52 7.05 -7.07 7.53
C THR A 52 6.86 -5.63 8.00
N GLN A 53 6.74 -5.42 9.31
CA GLN A 53 6.52 -4.11 9.93
C GLN A 53 7.71 -3.11 9.79
N ARG A 54 8.86 -3.55 9.30
CA ARG A 54 10.08 -2.71 9.16
C ARG A 54 10.31 -2.22 7.74
N LEU A 55 9.49 -2.66 6.79
CA LEU A 55 9.49 -2.25 5.39
C LEU A 55 8.55 -1.05 5.21
#